data_AF-A0A0Q9Q7F5-F1
#
_entry.id   AF-A0A0Q9Q7F5-F1
#
_cell.length_a   1.000
_cell.length_b   1.000
_cell.length_c   1.000
_cell.angle_alpha   90.00
_cell.angle_beta   90.00
_cell.angle_gamma   90.00
#
_symmetry.space_group_name_H-M   'P 1'
#
loop_
_entity.id
_entity.type
_entity.pdbx_description
1 polymer ?
#
loop_
_entity_poly.entity_id
_entity_poly.type
_entity_poly.pdbx_seq_one_letter_code
_entity_poly.pdbx_strand_id
1 'polypeptide(L)'
;MDVDLVPGRIQKGYKNYHSLYKSKADTWTQTNIHKHIDIVKNSDRLDEIRAIKIWRKLNDLDFPSIYLELTVIEALRFGLKGQIAKNLVQVFEYLSKDFTSAIVYDPANSANRISDDLNRIEKGLIAKNASETLNQTSWNYVIW
;
A
#
# COMPACT_ATOMS: atom_id res chain seq x y z
N MET A 1 -4.90 -5.40 -22.97
CA MET A 1 -3.97 -4.94 -21.93
C MET A 1 -4.07 -3.44 -21.97
N ASP A 2 -4.67 -2.84 -20.95
CA ASP A 2 -4.83 -1.38 -20.90
C ASP A 2 -3.58 -0.79 -20.26
N VAL A 3 -3.07 0.29 -20.85
CA VAL A 3 -1.88 0.99 -20.36
C VAL A 3 -2.34 2.35 -19.87
N ASP A 4 -2.16 2.61 -18.58
CA ASP A 4 -2.39 3.91 -17.96
C ASP A 4 -1.11 4.76 -18.02
N LEU A 5 -1.24 6.01 -18.47
CA LEU A 5 -0.13 6.94 -18.64
C LEU A 5 -0.31 8.11 -17.67
N VAL A 6 0.60 8.22 -16.69
CA VAL A 6 0.62 9.34 -15.74
C VAL A 6 1.65 10.37 -16.18
N PRO A 7 1.26 11.64 -16.40
CA PRO A 7 2.20 12.72 -16.67
C PRO A 7 3.19 12.93 -15.52
N GLY A 8 4.47 13.05 -15.86
CA GLY A 8 5.57 13.30 -14.92
C GLY A 8 6.52 14.38 -15.41
N ARG A 9 6.94 15.28 -14.52
CA ARG A 9 7.93 16.33 -14.80
C ARG A 9 9.13 16.20 -13.87
N ILE A 10 10.32 16.03 -14.43
CA ILE A 10 11.58 16.05 -13.66
C ILE A 10 11.80 17.45 -13.07
N GLN A 11 12.19 17.51 -11.80
CA GLN A 11 12.54 18.77 -11.17
C GLN A 11 13.95 19.23 -11.52
N LYS A 12 14.09 20.53 -11.81
CA LYS A 12 15.38 21.13 -12.17
C LYS A 12 16.36 20.95 -11.00
N GLY A 13 17.52 20.34 -11.27
CA GLY A 13 18.58 20.11 -10.28
C GLY A 13 18.49 18.78 -9.52
N TYR A 14 17.39 18.03 -9.65
CA TYR A 14 17.21 16.74 -8.98
C TYR A 14 16.92 15.64 -10.00
N LYS A 15 17.85 14.69 -10.16
CA LYS A 15 17.71 13.61 -11.17
C LYS A 15 16.53 12.67 -10.90
N ASN A 16 16.19 12.46 -9.64
CA ASN A 16 15.24 11.41 -9.23
C ASN A 16 13.94 11.95 -8.61
N TYR A 17 13.82 13.27 -8.42
CA TYR A 17 12.58 13.89 -7.93
C TYR A 17 11.74 14.36 -9.10
N HIS A 18 10.47 13.98 -9.06
CA HIS A 18 9.50 14.21 -10.11
C HIS A 18 8.25 14.84 -9.52
N SER A 19 7.64 15.76 -10.25
CA SER A 19 6.25 16.15 -10.06
C SER A 19 5.38 15.18 -10.85
N LEU A 20 4.54 14.42 -10.17
CA LEU A 20 3.57 13.49 -10.75
C LEU A 20 2.15 14.05 -10.57
N TYR A 21 1.31 13.84 -11.58
CA TYR A 21 -0.09 14.22 -11.49
C TYR A 21 -0.92 13.15 -10.76
N LYS A 22 -1.69 13.57 -9.74
CA LYS A 22 -2.63 12.73 -8.98
C LYS A 22 -4.04 12.96 -9.50
N SER A 23 -4.54 12.05 -10.32
CA SER A 23 -5.88 12.15 -10.93
C SER A 23 -7.00 12.27 -9.88
N LYS A 24 -6.97 11.45 -8.82
CA LYS A 24 -7.99 11.47 -7.75
C LYS A 24 -8.13 12.81 -7.02
N ALA A 25 -7.04 13.57 -6.93
CA ALA A 25 -7.00 14.84 -6.18
C ALA A 25 -6.88 16.06 -7.11
N ASP A 26 -6.91 15.84 -8.43
CA ASP A 26 -6.70 16.86 -9.46
C ASP A 26 -5.54 17.83 -9.15
N THR A 27 -4.37 17.28 -8.82
CA THR A 27 -3.23 18.08 -8.36
C THR A 27 -1.88 17.44 -8.70
N TRP A 28 -0.80 18.19 -8.51
CA TRP A 28 0.57 17.71 -8.69
C TRP A 28 1.21 17.42 -7.34
N THR A 29 1.92 16.30 -7.22
CA THR A 29 2.73 15.97 -6.05
C THR A 29 4.19 15.78 -6.44
N GLN A 30 5.10 16.31 -5.64
CA GLN A 30 6.52 15.98 -5.76
C GLN A 30 6.78 14.66 -5.03
N THR A 31 7.46 13.74 -5.70
CA THR A 31 7.89 12.46 -5.10
C THR A 31 9.17 11.92 -5.76
N ASN A 32 9.63 10.76 -5.33
CA ASN A 32 10.79 10.06 -5.88
C ASN A 32 10.48 8.56 -6.04
N ILE A 33 10.19 8.15 -7.28
CA ILE A 33 9.83 6.77 -7.63
C ILE A 33 10.97 5.79 -7.30
N HIS A 34 12.23 6.18 -7.51
CA HIS A 34 13.38 5.33 -7.18
C HIS A 34 13.41 5.02 -5.69
N LYS A 35 13.13 6.02 -4.84
CA LYS A 35 13.07 5.83 -3.39
C LYS A 35 11.95 4.87 -2.98
N HIS A 36 10.80 4.92 -3.66
CA HIS A 36 9.71 3.97 -3.41
C HIS A 36 10.10 2.54 -3.78
N ILE A 37 10.72 2.36 -4.95
CA ILE A 37 11.23 1.05 -5.41
C ILE A 37 12.26 0.52 -4.41
N ASP A 38 13.21 1.34 -3.96
CA ASP A 38 14.25 0.94 -3.02
C ASP A 38 13.66 0.53 -1.67
N ILE A 39 12.67 1.27 -1.16
CA ILE A 39 11.99 0.92 0.09
C ILE A 39 11.30 -0.45 -0.01
N VAL A 40 10.56 -0.68 -1.09
CA VAL A 40 9.86 -1.95 -1.29
C VAL A 40 10.86 -3.09 -1.48
N LYS A 41 11.85 -2.91 -2.35
CA LYS A 41 12.86 -3.92 -2.66
C LYS A 41 13.70 -4.32 -1.44
N ASN A 42 14.07 -3.34 -0.60
CA ASN A 42 14.92 -3.57 0.57
C ASN A 42 14.13 -3.87 1.85
N SER A 43 12.80 -3.98 1.78
CA SER A 43 11.96 -4.30 2.95
C SER A 43 12.05 -5.77 3.38
N ASP A 44 12.50 -6.66 2.49
CA ASP A 44 12.38 -8.12 2.62
C ASP A 44 10.94 -8.60 2.87
N ARG A 45 9.94 -7.85 2.38
CA ARG A 45 8.49 -8.16 2.49
C ARG A 45 7.80 -8.37 1.15
N LEU A 46 8.57 -8.69 0.10
CA LEU A 46 8.03 -8.76 -1.26
C LEU A 46 6.92 -9.80 -1.40
N ASP A 47 7.03 -10.94 -0.72
CA ASP A 47 6.04 -12.00 -0.83
C ASP A 47 4.75 -11.66 -0.08
N GLU A 48 4.84 -11.06 1.10
CA GLU A 48 3.68 -10.52 1.82
C GLU A 48 3.00 -9.40 1.02
N ILE A 49 3.77 -8.47 0.44
CA ILE A 49 3.23 -7.40 -0.40
C ILE A 49 2.49 -7.97 -1.62
N ARG A 50 3.06 -8.97 -2.30
CA ARG A 50 2.42 -9.63 -3.44
C ARG A 50 1.12 -10.32 -3.03
N ALA A 51 1.14 -11.08 -1.94
CA ALA A 51 -0.05 -11.76 -1.43
C ALA A 51 -1.17 -10.76 -1.10
N ILE A 52 -0.86 -9.63 -0.44
CA ILE A 52 -1.86 -8.60 -0.13
C ILE A 52 -2.37 -7.90 -1.40
N LYS A 53 -1.54 -7.74 -2.45
CA LYS A 53 -2.00 -7.24 -3.75
C LYS A 53 -2.95 -8.22 -4.46
N ILE A 54 -2.71 -9.52 -4.34
CA ILE A 54 -3.60 -10.57 -4.86
C ILE A 54 -4.93 -10.51 -4.10
N TRP A 55 -4.89 -10.53 -2.77
CA TRP A 55 -6.07 -10.39 -1.91
C TRP A 55 -6.89 -9.13 -2.24
N ARG A 56 -6.23 -7.98 -2.39
CA ARG A 56 -6.87 -6.73 -2.83
C ARG A 56 -7.65 -6.92 -4.14
N LYS A 57 -7.05 -7.60 -5.11
CA LYS A 57 -7.67 -7.87 -6.42
C LYS A 57 -8.83 -8.86 -6.32
N LEU A 58 -8.68 -9.93 -5.54
CA LEU A 58 -9.74 -10.94 -5.34
C LEU A 58 -10.99 -10.34 -4.68
N ASN A 59 -10.81 -9.32 -3.85
CA ASN A 59 -11.90 -8.65 -3.12
C ASN A 59 -12.31 -7.30 -3.75
N ASP A 60 -11.84 -6.99 -4.97
CA ASP A 60 -12.16 -5.76 -5.72
C ASP A 60 -12.02 -4.46 -4.90
N LEU A 61 -10.93 -4.37 -4.14
CA LEU A 61 -10.68 -3.23 -3.24
C LEU A 61 -9.89 -2.13 -3.96
N ASP A 62 -10.42 -0.91 -3.95
CA ASP A 62 -9.66 0.29 -4.35
C ASP A 62 -8.65 0.64 -3.24
N PHE A 63 -7.49 -0.01 -3.30
CA PHE A 63 -6.37 0.24 -2.40
C PHE A 63 -5.10 0.56 -3.22
N PRO A 64 -4.69 1.84 -3.32
CA PRO A 64 -3.54 2.27 -4.11
C PRO A 64 -2.28 1.49 -3.77
N SER A 65 -1.55 1.03 -4.80
CA SER A 65 -0.42 0.11 -4.63
C SER A 65 0.67 0.64 -3.71
N ILE A 66 1.04 1.92 -3.82
CA ILE A 66 2.06 2.51 -2.93
C ILE A 66 1.57 2.60 -1.49
N TYR A 67 0.29 2.91 -1.27
CA TYR A 67 -0.28 2.95 0.07
C TYR A 67 -0.27 1.55 0.69
N LEU A 68 -0.72 0.54 -0.06
CA LEU A 68 -0.71 -0.87 0.34
C LEU A 68 0.70 -1.32 0.72
N GLU A 69 1.68 -1.07 -0.14
CA GLU A 69 3.08 -1.44 0.09
C GLU A 69 3.63 -0.87 1.40
N LEU A 70 3.45 0.44 1.62
CA LEU A 70 3.90 1.09 2.84
C LEU A 70 3.16 0.60 4.08
N THR A 71 1.85 0.37 3.97
CA THR A 71 1.05 -0.20 5.05
C THR A 71 1.50 -1.61 5.44
N VAL A 72 1.82 -2.47 4.46
CA VAL A 72 2.33 -3.83 4.75
C VAL A 72 3.69 -3.77 5.45
N ILE A 73 4.59 -2.90 4.98
CA ILE A 73 5.91 -2.70 5.61
C ILE A 73 5.73 -2.22 7.06
N GLU A 74 4.80 -1.29 7.29
CA GLU A 74 4.52 -0.76 8.63
C GLU A 74 3.93 -1.82 9.57
N ALA A 75 2.92 -2.55 9.11
CA ALA A 75 2.28 -3.62 9.88
C ALA A 75 3.28 -4.70 10.31
N LEU A 76 4.34 -4.92 9.53
CA LEU A 76 5.37 -5.93 9.75
C LEU A 76 6.70 -5.37 10.28
N ARG A 77 6.75 -4.12 10.74
CA ARG A 77 7.96 -3.45 11.23
C ARG A 77 8.70 -4.29 12.28
N PHE A 78 7.97 -4.99 13.15
CA PHE A 78 8.51 -5.86 14.21
C PHE A 78 8.23 -7.35 13.98
N GLY A 79 7.67 -7.72 12.84
CA GLY A 79 7.36 -9.11 12.50
C GLY A 79 8.62 -9.89 12.13
N LEU A 80 8.64 -11.20 12.37
CA LEU A 80 9.74 -12.06 11.91
C LEU A 80 9.69 -12.22 10.38
N LYS A 81 10.86 -12.36 9.76
CA LYS A 81 10.97 -12.64 8.32
C LYS A 81 10.82 -14.15 8.05
N GLY A 82 10.35 -14.52 6.87
CA GLY A 82 10.22 -15.93 6.45
C GLY A 82 9.01 -16.69 7.00
N GLN A 83 8.12 -16.05 7.76
CA GLN A 83 6.90 -16.66 8.30
C GLN A 83 5.65 -16.12 7.59
N ILE A 84 5.55 -16.36 6.28
CA ILE A 84 4.58 -15.69 5.42
C ILE A 84 3.13 -15.77 5.94
N ALA A 85 2.66 -16.96 6.34
CA ALA A 85 1.30 -17.13 6.84
C ALA A 85 1.04 -16.30 8.11
N LYS A 86 1.96 -16.34 9.08
CA LYS A 86 1.87 -15.55 10.32
C LYS A 86 1.92 -14.04 10.03
N ASN A 87 2.78 -13.64 9.09
CA ASN A 87 2.90 -12.24 8.69
C ASN A 87 1.62 -11.75 8.00
N LEU A 88 1.00 -12.57 7.16
CA LEU A 88 -0.29 -12.22 6.55
C LEU A 88 -1.39 -12.04 7.61
N VAL A 89 -1.46 -12.92 8.61
CA VAL A 89 -2.38 -12.74 9.76
C VAL A 89 -2.10 -11.41 10.45
N GLN A 90 -0.84 -11.09 10.77
CA GLN A 90 -0.47 -9.82 11.39
C GLN A 90 -0.85 -8.60 10.54
N VAL A 91 -0.69 -8.68 9.22
CA VAL A 91 -1.13 -7.61 8.31
C VAL A 91 -2.65 -7.44 8.35
N PHE A 92 -3.42 -8.52 8.30
CA PHE A 92 -4.88 -8.42 8.37
C PHE A 92 -5.36 -7.90 9.72
N GLU A 93 -4.71 -8.28 10.82
CA GLU A 93 -4.99 -7.73 12.15
C GLU A 93 -4.78 -6.21 12.15
N TYR A 94 -3.65 -5.73 11.63
CA TYR A 94 -3.36 -4.30 11.50
C TYR A 94 -4.40 -3.60 10.61
N LEU A 95 -4.73 -4.17 9.45
CA LEU A 95 -5.73 -3.63 8.53
C LEU A 95 -7.12 -3.53 9.17
N SER A 96 -7.48 -4.50 10.01
CA SER A 96 -8.78 -4.51 10.69
C SER A 96 -8.88 -3.53 11.86
N LYS A 97 -7.79 -3.33 12.62
CA LYS A 97 -7.80 -2.58 13.89
C LYS A 97 -7.27 -1.16 13.77
N ASP A 98 -6.13 -0.99 13.13
CA ASP A 98 -5.33 0.25 13.22
C ASP A 98 -5.35 1.07 11.93
N PHE A 99 -5.54 0.42 10.78
CA PHE A 99 -5.40 1.05 9.47
C PHE A 99 -6.29 2.28 9.22
N THR A 100 -7.53 2.27 9.73
CA THR A 100 -8.48 3.37 9.47
C THR A 100 -8.03 4.70 10.06
N SER A 101 -7.26 4.67 11.17
CA SER A 101 -6.69 5.85 11.83
C SER A 101 -5.22 6.08 11.50
N ALA A 102 -4.54 5.09 10.92
CA ALA A 102 -3.13 5.17 10.54
C ALA A 102 -2.88 6.27 9.49
N ILE A 103 -1.87 7.10 9.77
CA ILE A 103 -1.38 8.13 8.86
C ILE A 103 -0.12 7.62 8.19
N VAL A 104 -0.12 7.63 6.85
CA VAL A 104 1.03 7.21 6.04
C VAL A 104 1.46 8.38 5.17
N TYR A 105 2.73 8.76 5.32
CA TYR A 105 3.37 9.81 4.53
C TYR A 105 4.20 9.21 3.41
N ASP A 106 4.34 9.96 2.32
CA ASP A 106 5.28 9.65 1.26
C ASP A 106 6.72 9.71 1.80
N PRO A 107 7.50 8.61 1.71
CA PRO A 107 8.88 8.59 2.17
C PRO A 107 9.78 9.60 1.46
N ALA A 108 9.42 10.04 0.25
CA ALA A 108 10.16 11.03 -0.53
C ALA A 108 9.71 12.47 -0.24
N ASN A 109 8.54 12.68 0.36
CA ASN A 109 7.97 13.99 0.62
C ASN A 109 6.97 13.94 1.79
N SER A 110 7.41 14.32 3.00
CA SER A 110 6.56 14.29 4.19
C SER A 110 5.36 15.24 4.15
N ALA A 111 5.32 16.20 3.23
CA ALA A 111 4.13 17.03 3.00
C ALA A 111 3.02 16.28 2.22
N ASN A 112 3.35 15.17 1.55
CA ASN A 112 2.40 14.34 0.83
C ASN A 112 1.91 13.19 1.74
N ARG A 113 0.68 13.32 2.23
CA ARG A 113 0.02 12.27 3.03
C ARG A 113 -0.68 11.28 2.10
N ILE A 114 -0.04 10.14 1.86
CA ILE A 114 -0.56 9.04 1.02
C ILE A 114 -1.87 8.49 1.58
N SER A 115 -2.04 8.50 2.91
CA SER A 115 -3.27 8.01 3.52
C SER A 115 -4.52 8.82 3.20
N ASP A 116 -4.40 9.99 2.56
CA ASP A 116 -5.53 10.80 2.08
C ASP A 116 -6.02 10.34 0.70
N ASP A 117 -5.33 9.40 0.04
CA ASP A 117 -5.76 8.79 -1.23
C ASP A 117 -6.97 7.86 -1.06
N LEU A 118 -7.35 7.59 0.19
CA LEU A 118 -8.56 6.87 0.56
C LEU A 118 -9.37 7.66 1.59
N ASN A 119 -10.67 7.81 1.31
CA ASN A 119 -11.61 8.38 2.24
C ASN A 119 -11.98 7.37 3.35
N ARG A 120 -12.75 7.84 4.34
CA ARG A 120 -13.13 7.03 5.51
C ARG A 120 -13.95 5.78 5.14
N ILE A 121 -14.81 5.86 4.13
CA ILE A 121 -15.64 4.75 3.67
C ILE A 121 -14.76 3.69 3.02
N GLU A 122 -13.87 4.10 2.11
CA GLU A 122 -12.94 3.19 1.43
C GLU A 122 -12.02 2.48 2.42
N LYS A 123 -11.47 3.21 3.40
CA LYS A 123 -10.68 2.60 4.49
C LYS A 123 -11.51 1.61 5.32
N GLY A 124 -12.77 1.94 5.59
CA GLY A 124 -13.70 1.07 6.31
C GLY A 124 -13.98 -0.23 5.55
N LEU A 125 -14.12 -0.18 4.23
CA LEU A 125 -14.31 -1.37 3.40
C LEU A 125 -13.09 -2.31 3.45
N ILE A 126 -11.87 -1.76 3.38
CA ILE A 126 -10.63 -2.54 3.50
C ILE A 126 -10.54 -3.18 4.89
N ALA A 127 -10.78 -2.42 5.96
CA ALA A 127 -10.72 -2.93 7.33
C ALA A 127 -11.75 -4.04 7.58
N LYS A 128 -12.97 -3.87 7.05
CA LYS A 128 -14.03 -4.88 7.11
C LYS A 128 -13.63 -6.17 6.40
N ASN A 129 -13.16 -6.08 5.15
CA ASN A 129 -12.70 -7.25 4.39
C ASN A 129 -11.54 -7.97 5.07
N ALA A 130 -10.60 -7.22 5.69
CA ALA A 130 -9.51 -7.81 6.46
C ALA A 130 -10.02 -8.57 7.68
N SER A 131 -11.01 -8.03 8.40
CA SER A 131 -11.65 -8.72 9.52
C SER A 131 -12.40 -9.98 9.09
N GLU A 132 -13.12 -9.93 7.96
CA GLU A 132 -13.79 -11.11 7.39
C GLU A 132 -12.78 -12.18 6.97
N THR A 133 -11.65 -11.78 6.38
CA THR A 133 -10.56 -12.67 5.98
C THR A 133 -9.96 -13.42 7.17
N LEU A 134 -9.78 -12.74 8.32
CA LEU A 134 -9.29 -13.38 9.56
C LEU A 134 -10.23 -14.46 10.11
N ASN A 135 -11.54 -14.35 9.83
CA ASN A 135 -12.54 -15.31 10.29
C ASN A 135 -12.70 -16.51 9.35
N GLN A 136 -12.04 -16.51 8.19
CA GLN A 136 -12.11 -17.62 7.25
C GLN A 136 -11.14 -18.73 7.63
N THR A 137 -11.60 -19.97 7.50
CA THR A 137 -10.81 -21.16 7.82
C THR A 137 -9.90 -21.63 6.67
N SER A 138 -10.00 -21.01 5.49
CA SER A 138 -9.25 -21.40 4.29
C SER A 138 -8.52 -20.23 3.64
N TRP A 139 -7.25 -20.46 3.28
CA TRP A 139 -6.37 -19.50 2.62
C TRP A 139 -6.72 -19.22 1.15
N ASN A 140 -7.66 -19.96 0.57
CA ASN A 140 -8.01 -19.80 -0.84
C ASN A 140 -8.43 -18.36 -1.14
N TYR A 141 -9.29 -17.75 -0.33
CA TYR A 141 -9.74 -16.35 -0.50
C TYR A 141 -8.65 -15.28 -0.29
N VAL A 142 -7.44 -15.67 0.12
CA VAL A 142 -6.30 -14.77 0.31
C VAL A 142 -5.37 -14.76 -0.91
N ILE A 143 -5.20 -15.91 -1.58
CA ILE A 143 -4.19 -16.07 -2.64
C ILE A 143 -4.65 -16.84 -3.90
N TRP A 144 -5.89 -17.37 -3.94
CA TRP A 144 -6.40 -18.22 -5.02
C TRP A 144 -7.83 -17.91 -5.46
#